data_AF-A0A957EZ00-F1
#
_entry.id   AF-A0A957EZ00-F1
#
_cell.length_a   1.000
_cell.length_b   1.000
_cell.length_c   1.000
_cell.angle_alpha   90.00
_cell.angle_beta   90.00
_cell.angle_gamma   90.00
#
_symmetry.space_group_name_H-M   'P 1'
#
loop_
_entity.id
_entity.type
_entity.pdbx_description
1 polymer ?
#
loop_
_entity_poly.entity_id
_entity_poly.type
_entity_poly.pdbx_seq_one_letter_code
_entity_poly.pdbx_strand_id
1 'polypeptide(L)'
;YYRARGMDVNEFARNFSFFFSNGIDPEYSVIGRVARRIWAVAMRDLYGANERAQQLKYHIQTSGRSLHAQEIAFNDIRTTLQALYAMADNCNSLHTNAYDEAITTPTEESVRRALAIQLILAREFGMLKNENPNQGAYIIEYLTEMVEEAVLAEFDRITERGGVLGAMELMDQRSKIQ
;
A
#
# COMPACT_ATOMS: atom_id res chain seq x y z
N TYR A 1 -11.82 -9.99 -17.02
CA TYR A 1 -13.04 -10.74 -16.64
C TYR A 1 -14.32 -9.91 -16.74
N TYR A 2 -14.54 -8.86 -15.92
CA TYR A 2 -15.79 -8.07 -15.95
C TYR A 2 -16.08 -7.42 -17.32
N ARG A 3 -15.09 -6.81 -17.96
CA ARG A 3 -15.21 -6.32 -19.36
C ARG A 3 -15.51 -7.44 -20.36
N ALA A 4 -14.90 -8.62 -20.20
CA ALA A 4 -15.19 -9.77 -21.05
C ALA A 4 -16.63 -10.30 -20.85
N ARG A 5 -17.30 -9.91 -19.76
CA ARG A 5 -18.72 -10.14 -19.50
C ARG A 5 -19.63 -8.99 -19.95
N GLY A 6 -19.09 -7.99 -20.66
CA GLY A 6 -19.86 -6.87 -21.21
C GLY A 6 -20.20 -5.74 -20.23
N MET A 7 -19.62 -5.73 -19.02
CA MET A 7 -19.88 -4.68 -18.04
C MET A 7 -19.07 -3.40 -18.36
N ASP A 8 -19.69 -2.23 -18.20
CA ASP A 8 -19.00 -0.94 -18.29
C ASP A 8 -18.02 -0.78 -17.12
N VAL A 9 -16.79 -0.36 -17.42
CA VAL A 9 -15.74 -0.10 -16.44
C VAL A 9 -16.19 0.89 -15.36
N ASN A 10 -17.00 1.88 -15.72
CA ASN A 10 -17.45 2.91 -14.79
C ASN A 10 -18.45 2.38 -13.75
N GLU A 11 -19.13 1.27 -14.02
CA GLU A 11 -20.10 0.68 -13.10
C GLU A 11 -19.41 -0.07 -11.95
N PHE A 12 -18.32 -0.77 -12.25
CA PHE A 12 -17.65 -1.65 -11.29
C PHE A 12 -16.35 -1.08 -10.71
N ALA A 13 -15.56 -0.31 -11.46
CA ALA A 13 -14.23 0.11 -11.01
C ALA A 13 -14.30 1.03 -9.78
N ARG A 14 -15.34 1.85 -9.67
CA ARG A 14 -15.60 2.70 -8.50
C ARG A 14 -15.80 1.93 -7.19
N ASN A 15 -16.12 0.63 -7.27
CA ASN A 15 -16.34 -0.25 -6.13
C ASN A 15 -15.08 -1.02 -5.72
N PHE A 16 -13.98 -0.86 -6.46
CA PHE A 16 -12.72 -1.50 -6.09
C PHE A 16 -12.04 -0.74 -4.95
N SER A 17 -11.49 -1.52 -4.03
CA SER A 17 -10.62 -1.07 -2.96
C SER A 17 -9.41 -1.98 -2.93
N PHE A 18 -8.26 -1.41 -2.61
CA PHE A 18 -6.99 -2.12 -2.54
C PHE A 18 -6.51 -2.22 -1.09
N PHE A 19 -5.64 -3.19 -0.84
CA PHE A 19 -5.06 -3.45 0.47
C PHE A 19 -3.57 -3.69 0.30
N PHE A 20 -2.75 -2.93 1.03
CA PHE A 20 -1.30 -3.03 1.00
C PHE A 20 -0.73 -3.23 2.41
N SER A 21 0.42 -3.90 2.49
CA SER A 21 1.25 -3.96 3.70
C SER A 21 2.30 -2.85 3.63
N ASN A 22 2.67 -2.26 4.78
CA ASN A 22 3.76 -1.29 4.87
C ASN A 22 4.89 -1.81 5.75
N GLY A 23 6.07 -1.99 5.18
CA GLY A 23 7.30 -2.39 5.88
C GLY A 23 8.25 -1.22 6.11
N ILE A 24 9.53 -1.54 6.34
CA ILE A 24 10.58 -0.56 6.67
C ILE A 24 11.40 -0.18 5.43
N ASP A 25 11.41 -1.03 4.40
CA ASP A 25 12.11 -0.78 3.14
C ASP A 25 11.69 0.54 2.48
N PRO A 26 12.61 1.23 1.80
CA PRO A 26 12.37 2.58 1.28
C PRO A 26 11.21 2.66 0.29
N GLU A 27 10.95 1.60 -0.47
CA GLU A 27 9.88 1.53 -1.48
C GLU A 27 8.48 1.69 -0.87
N TYR A 28 8.31 1.33 0.41
CA TYR A 28 7.05 1.52 1.13
C TYR A 28 6.68 2.99 1.34
N SER A 29 7.65 3.91 1.23
CA SER A 29 7.38 5.36 1.30
C SER A 29 6.64 5.90 0.06
N VAL A 30 6.63 5.15 -1.05
CA VAL A 30 6.04 5.57 -2.34
C VAL A 30 5.00 4.60 -2.90
N ILE A 31 4.73 3.47 -2.22
CA ILE A 31 3.86 2.41 -2.75
C ILE A 31 2.45 2.91 -3.12
N GLY A 32 1.86 3.81 -2.33
CA GLY A 32 0.52 4.33 -2.55
C GLY A 32 0.44 5.30 -3.73
N ARG A 33 1.38 6.24 -3.83
CA ARG A 33 1.47 7.15 -4.99
C ARG A 33 1.76 6.43 -6.30
N VAL A 34 2.63 5.41 -6.30
CA VAL A 34 2.89 4.60 -7.50
C VAL A 34 1.64 3.85 -7.92
N ALA A 35 0.97 3.16 -6.98
CA ALA A 35 -0.27 2.45 -7.26
C ALA A 35 -1.35 3.38 -7.85
N ARG A 36 -1.51 4.59 -7.28
CA ARG A 36 -2.45 5.60 -7.81
C ARG A 36 -2.09 6.07 -9.21
N ARG A 37 -0.81 6.33 -9.51
CA ARG A 37 -0.37 6.81 -10.82
C ARG A 37 -0.61 5.77 -11.91
N ILE A 38 -0.14 4.54 -11.70
CA ILE A 38 -0.33 3.42 -12.63
C ILE A 38 -1.82 3.19 -12.90
N TRP A 39 -2.63 3.14 -11.83
CA TRP A 39 -4.08 2.93 -11.97
C TRP A 39 -4.76 4.05 -12.73
N ALA A 40 -4.52 5.31 -12.37
CA ALA A 40 -5.18 6.46 -13.01
C ALA A 40 -4.86 6.53 -14.51
N VAL A 41 -3.59 6.35 -14.89
CA VAL A 41 -3.15 6.35 -16.29
C VAL A 41 -3.78 5.20 -17.06
N ALA A 42 -3.73 3.97 -16.54
CA ALA A 42 -4.33 2.82 -17.21
C ALA A 42 -5.85 3.00 -17.37
N MET A 43 -6.55 3.42 -16.32
CA MET A 43 -8.00 3.62 -16.35
C MET A 43 -8.42 4.69 -17.35
N ARG A 44 -7.64 5.78 -17.47
CA ARG A 44 -7.89 6.84 -18.43
C ARG A 44 -7.57 6.39 -19.87
N ASP A 45 -6.36 5.91 -20.10
CA ASP A 45 -5.82 5.77 -21.46
C ASP A 45 -6.16 4.41 -22.10
N LEU A 46 -6.18 3.33 -21.31
CA LEU A 46 -6.49 1.98 -21.80
C LEU A 46 -7.97 1.63 -21.68
N TYR A 47 -8.63 2.12 -20.63
CA TYR A 47 -10.03 1.78 -20.34
C TYR A 47 -11.03 2.91 -20.66
N GLY A 48 -10.58 4.14 -20.95
CA GLY A 48 -11.47 5.26 -21.26
C GLY A 48 -12.43 5.60 -20.11
N ALA A 49 -12.04 5.31 -18.87
CA ALA A 49 -12.89 5.43 -17.70
C ALA A 49 -12.98 6.89 -17.21
N ASN A 50 -14.08 7.23 -16.55
CA ASN A 50 -14.28 8.55 -15.98
C ASN A 50 -13.35 8.83 -14.79
N GLU A 51 -13.28 10.09 -14.35
CA GLU A 51 -12.43 10.53 -13.24
C GLU A 51 -12.65 9.72 -11.96
N ARG A 52 -13.90 9.32 -11.68
CA ARG A 52 -14.22 8.58 -10.47
C ARG A 52 -13.61 7.18 -10.47
N ALA A 53 -13.56 6.52 -11.63
CA ALA A 53 -12.96 5.20 -11.80
C ALA A 53 -11.41 5.25 -11.80
N GLN A 54 -10.81 6.41 -12.09
CA GLN A 54 -9.36 6.63 -12.03
C GLN A 54 -8.84 6.82 -10.59
N GLN A 55 -9.71 7.04 -9.60
CA GLN A 55 -9.33 7.25 -8.21
C GLN A 55 -9.16 5.92 -7.46
N LEU A 56 -7.93 5.40 -7.43
CA LEU A 56 -7.59 4.23 -6.62
C LEU A 56 -7.67 4.57 -5.13
N LYS A 57 -8.51 3.83 -4.40
CA LYS A 57 -8.60 3.90 -2.94
C LYS A 57 -7.97 2.67 -2.32
N TYR A 58 -7.23 2.86 -1.24
CA TYR A 58 -6.56 1.76 -0.57
C TYR A 58 -6.53 1.88 0.95
N HIS A 59 -6.47 0.72 1.58
CA HIS A 59 -6.14 0.55 2.98
C HIS A 59 -4.68 0.09 3.12
N ILE A 60 -3.96 0.61 4.12
CA ILE A 60 -2.64 0.13 4.51
C ILE A 60 -2.74 -0.52 5.89
N GLN A 61 -2.09 -1.68 6.05
CA GLN A 61 -1.77 -2.24 7.36
C GLN A 61 -0.24 -2.25 7.56
N THR A 62 0.22 -1.92 8.76
CA THR A 62 1.64 -2.06 9.12
C THR A 62 2.10 -3.53 9.06
N SER A 63 3.37 -3.78 8.79
CA SER A 63 3.86 -5.13 8.49
C SER A 63 3.95 -6.00 9.74
N GLY A 64 3.08 -7.00 9.86
CA GLY A 64 3.18 -8.03 10.91
C GLY A 64 4.50 -8.83 10.86
N ARG A 65 5.12 -8.97 9.66
CA ARG A 65 6.43 -9.65 9.51
C ARG A 65 7.59 -8.85 10.12
N SER A 66 7.43 -7.54 10.28
CA SER A 66 8.42 -6.68 10.92
C SER A 66 8.38 -6.73 12.44
N LEU A 67 7.34 -7.36 13.02
CA LEU A 67 7.20 -7.49 14.47
C LEU A 67 7.91 -8.75 14.93
N HIS A 68 8.63 -8.62 16.04
CA HIS A 68 9.39 -9.72 16.62
C HIS A 68 8.85 -10.09 17.99
N ALA A 69 8.96 -11.37 18.35
CA ALA A 69 8.59 -11.87 19.68
C ALA A 69 9.63 -11.50 20.75
N GLN A 70 10.88 -11.22 20.35
CA GLN A 70 11.91 -10.68 21.21
C GLN A 70 11.79 -9.15 21.28
N GLU A 71 11.95 -8.59 22.47
CA GLU A 71 11.90 -7.14 22.70
C GLU A 71 10.65 -6.50 22.06
N ILE A 72 9.47 -7.05 22.37
CA ILE A 72 8.19 -6.64 21.77
C ILE A 72 7.92 -5.14 21.91
N ALA A 73 8.48 -4.47 22.92
CA ALA A 73 8.36 -3.02 23.08
C ALA A 73 8.92 -2.23 21.88
N PHE A 74 9.90 -2.78 21.14
CA PHE A 74 10.46 -2.13 19.95
C PHE A 74 9.51 -2.15 18.76
N ASN A 75 8.48 -3.01 18.79
CA ASN A 75 7.52 -3.10 17.71
C ASN A 75 6.72 -1.79 17.54
N ASP A 76 6.43 -1.05 18.61
CA ASP A 76 5.78 0.26 18.50
C ASP A 76 6.61 1.27 17.70
N ILE A 77 7.94 1.21 17.81
CA ILE A 77 8.84 2.09 17.06
C ILE A 77 8.74 1.76 15.56
N ARG A 78 8.74 0.47 15.21
CA ARG A 78 8.59 0.00 13.82
C ARG A 78 7.23 0.41 13.25
N THR A 79 6.15 0.14 13.98
CA THR A 79 4.79 0.50 13.61
C THR A 79 4.64 2.01 13.44
N THR A 80 5.29 2.83 14.29
CA THR A 80 5.26 4.30 14.18
C THR A 80 5.87 4.79 12.87
N LEU A 81 7.03 4.27 12.47
CA LEU A 81 7.67 4.65 11.20
C LEU A 81 6.84 4.22 9.99
N GLN A 82 6.26 3.02 10.04
CA GLN A 82 5.40 2.48 8.98
C GLN A 82 4.10 3.28 8.85
N ALA A 83 3.49 3.67 9.97
CA ALA A 83 2.31 4.53 10.00
C ALA A 83 2.62 5.94 9.45
N LEU A 84 3.79 6.50 9.77
CA LEU A 84 4.24 7.77 9.23
C LEU A 84 4.35 7.72 7.69
N TYR A 85 4.98 6.69 7.12
CA TYR A 85 5.01 6.50 5.67
C TYR A 85 3.61 6.45 5.05
N ALA A 86 2.71 5.66 5.63
CA ALA A 86 1.35 5.50 5.14
C ALA A 86 0.56 6.82 5.14
N MET A 87 0.66 7.59 6.22
CA MET A 87 -0.04 8.88 6.36
C MET A 87 0.59 9.98 5.51
N ALA A 88 1.94 10.05 5.44
CA ALA A 88 2.64 11.02 4.60
C ALA A 88 2.38 10.79 3.11
N ASP A 89 2.11 9.55 2.70
CA ASP A 89 1.65 9.21 1.36
C ASP A 89 0.11 9.20 1.24
N ASN A 90 -0.61 9.87 2.15
CA ASN A 90 -2.05 10.12 2.06
C ASN A 90 -2.90 8.85 1.81
N CYS A 91 -2.73 7.81 2.63
CA CYS A 91 -3.56 6.61 2.59
C CYS A 91 -5.02 6.92 2.93
N ASN A 92 -5.99 6.17 2.35
CA ASN A 92 -7.40 6.38 2.65
C ASN A 92 -7.85 5.74 3.97
N SER A 93 -7.13 4.71 4.42
CA SER A 93 -7.41 3.99 5.66
C SER A 93 -6.13 3.32 6.15
N LEU A 94 -5.92 3.29 7.47
CA LEU A 94 -4.72 2.75 8.12
C LEU A 94 -5.07 1.84 9.29
N HIS A 95 -4.46 0.66 9.33
CA HIS A 95 -4.38 -0.19 10.49
C HIS A 95 -2.94 -0.21 11.02
N THR A 96 -2.79 0.06 12.31
CA THR A 96 -1.53 -0.03 13.05
C THR A 96 -1.56 -1.26 13.94
N ASN A 97 -0.59 -2.14 13.79
CA ASN A 97 -0.48 -3.38 14.54
C ASN A 97 -0.05 -3.11 15.99
N ALA A 98 -0.55 -3.90 16.92
CA ALA A 98 -0.14 -3.83 18.32
C ALA A 98 1.25 -4.46 18.54
N TYR A 99 1.96 -3.95 19.56
CA TYR A 99 3.34 -4.35 19.83
C TYR A 99 3.51 -5.84 20.19
N ASP A 100 2.46 -6.50 20.68
CA ASP A 100 2.44 -7.89 21.15
C ASP A 100 1.88 -8.89 20.13
N GLU A 101 1.51 -8.45 18.91
CA GLU A 101 0.92 -9.31 17.87
C GLU A 101 1.81 -10.47 17.42
N ALA A 102 3.12 -10.35 17.62
CA ALA A 102 4.07 -11.44 17.35
C ALA A 102 3.92 -12.62 18.34
N ILE A 103 3.22 -12.43 19.46
CA ILE A 103 3.05 -13.42 20.53
C ILE A 103 1.59 -13.87 20.62
N THR A 104 0.65 -12.93 20.62
CA THR A 104 -0.75 -13.22 20.92
C THR A 104 -1.70 -12.22 20.25
N THR A 105 -3.00 -12.49 20.31
CA THR A 105 -4.02 -11.53 19.87
C THR A 105 -3.96 -10.29 20.78
N PRO A 106 -4.02 -9.06 20.24
CA PRO A 106 -3.83 -7.83 21.00
C PRO A 106 -4.73 -7.72 22.24
N THR A 107 -4.15 -7.30 23.36
CA THR A 107 -4.91 -6.90 24.55
C THR A 107 -5.53 -5.51 24.37
N GLU A 108 -6.48 -5.14 25.23
CA GLU A 108 -7.04 -3.77 25.21
C GLU A 108 -5.96 -2.68 25.39
N GLU A 109 -4.94 -2.94 26.21
CA GLU A 109 -3.83 -2.02 26.42
C GLU A 109 -2.99 -1.88 25.14
N SER A 110 -2.66 -3.00 24.52
CA SER A 110 -1.86 -3.05 23.28
C SER A 110 -2.58 -2.38 22.11
N VAL A 111 -3.90 -2.57 21.99
CA VAL A 111 -4.73 -1.88 21.00
C VAL A 111 -4.74 -0.37 21.25
N ARG A 112 -4.80 0.09 22.51
CA ARG A 112 -4.75 1.52 22.83
C ARG A 112 -3.42 2.15 22.41
N ARG A 113 -2.29 1.46 22.59
CA ARG A 113 -0.98 1.91 22.11
C ARG A 113 -0.92 2.00 20.60
N ALA A 114 -1.40 0.97 19.91
CA ALA A 114 -1.47 0.97 18.45
C ALA A 114 -2.31 2.14 17.91
N LEU A 115 -3.48 2.39 18.50
CA LEU A 115 -4.33 3.53 18.14
C LEU A 115 -3.66 4.88 18.44
N ALA A 116 -2.95 4.98 19.56
CA ALA A 116 -2.27 6.20 19.95
C ALA A 116 -1.23 6.65 18.92
N ILE A 117 -0.56 5.72 18.22
CA ILE A 117 0.37 6.04 17.12
C ILE A 117 -0.33 6.90 16.06
N GLN A 118 -1.51 6.50 15.58
CA GLN A 118 -2.25 7.26 14.58
C GLN A 118 -2.73 8.61 15.12
N LEU A 119 -3.17 8.64 16.39
CA LEU A 119 -3.64 9.88 17.03
C LEU A 119 -2.51 10.90 17.18
N ILE A 120 -1.33 10.49 17.64
CA ILE A 120 -0.15 11.36 17.78
C ILE A 120 0.26 11.89 16.41
N LEU A 121 0.38 11.01 15.40
CA LEU A 121 0.73 11.43 14.04
C LEU A 121 -0.29 12.40 13.45
N ALA A 122 -1.59 12.18 13.66
CA ALA A 122 -2.64 13.04 13.12
C ALA A 122 -2.84 14.36 13.87
N ARG A 123 -2.60 14.39 15.19
CA ARG A 123 -2.97 15.53 16.06
C ARG A 123 -1.78 16.33 16.57
N GLU A 124 -0.62 15.71 16.72
CA GLU A 124 0.54 16.31 17.38
C GLU A 124 1.72 16.50 16.42
N PHE A 125 1.97 15.54 15.52
CA PHE A 125 3.14 15.59 14.63
C PHE A 125 2.99 16.67 13.55
N GLY A 126 3.74 17.76 13.72
CA GLY A 126 3.57 18.99 12.95
C GLY A 126 3.73 18.85 11.43
N MET A 127 4.57 17.91 10.94
CA MET A 127 4.80 17.74 9.50
C MET A 127 3.54 17.25 8.77
N LEU A 128 2.69 16.45 9.44
CA LEU A 128 1.45 15.93 8.88
C LEU A 128 0.27 16.91 9.00
N LYS A 129 0.51 18.16 9.46
CA LYS A 129 -0.43 19.27 9.22
C LYS A 129 -0.43 19.69 7.75
N ASN A 130 0.65 19.43 7.04
CA ASN A 130 0.68 19.49 5.58
C ASN A 130 0.20 18.14 5.02
N GLU A 131 -0.71 18.16 4.05
CA GLU A 131 -1.29 16.97 3.42
C GLU A 131 -0.47 16.43 2.24
N ASN A 132 0.53 17.17 1.76
CA ASN A 132 1.42 16.74 0.68
C ASN A 132 2.93 16.86 1.01
N PRO A 133 3.39 16.48 2.22
CA PRO A 133 4.76 16.74 2.69
C PRO A 133 5.83 16.06 1.83
N ASN A 134 5.45 15.02 1.10
CA ASN A 134 6.32 14.23 0.23
C ASN A 134 6.57 14.87 -1.15
N GLN A 135 5.71 15.78 -1.62
CA GLN A 135 5.81 16.34 -2.98
C GLN A 135 7.05 17.24 -3.11
N GLY A 136 7.83 17.01 -4.18
CA GLY A 136 9.04 17.78 -4.47
C GLY A 136 10.30 17.31 -3.73
N ALA A 137 10.20 16.33 -2.85
CA ALA A 137 11.38 15.72 -2.25
C ALA A 137 12.11 14.84 -3.28
N TYR A 138 13.36 15.16 -3.60
CA TYR A 138 14.15 14.45 -4.61
C TYR A 138 14.11 12.93 -4.47
N ILE A 139 14.34 12.42 -3.26
CA ILE A 139 14.36 10.98 -2.99
C ILE A 139 12.98 10.33 -3.20
N ILE A 140 11.89 11.03 -2.91
CA ILE A 140 10.53 10.52 -3.10
C ILE A 140 10.23 10.44 -4.60
N GLU A 141 10.51 11.49 -5.36
CA GLU A 141 10.27 11.48 -6.81
C GLU A 141 11.12 10.39 -7.50
N TYR A 142 12.40 10.29 -7.14
CA TYR A 142 13.30 9.24 -7.64
C TYR A 142 12.80 7.82 -7.32
N LEU A 143 12.44 7.55 -6.06
CA LEU A 143 11.89 6.24 -5.67
C LEU A 143 10.56 5.95 -6.37
N THR A 144 9.72 6.98 -6.59
CA THR A 144 8.45 6.82 -7.30
C THR A 144 8.66 6.34 -8.72
N GLU A 145 9.61 6.92 -9.45
CA GLU A 145 9.97 6.48 -10.81
C GLU A 145 10.54 5.07 -10.81
N MET A 146 11.52 4.78 -9.96
CA MET A 146 12.16 3.47 -9.88
C MET A 146 11.17 2.35 -9.55
N VAL A 147 10.27 2.57 -8.58
CA VAL A 147 9.27 1.57 -8.19
C VAL A 147 8.22 1.40 -9.27
N GLU A 148 7.77 2.48 -9.94
CA GLU A 148 6.83 2.39 -11.05
C GLU A 148 7.42 1.56 -12.21
N GLU A 149 8.65 1.85 -12.62
CA GLU A 149 9.32 1.11 -13.70
C GLU A 149 9.48 -0.37 -13.35
N ALA A 150 9.90 -0.67 -12.12
CA ALA A 150 10.04 -2.05 -11.65
C ALA A 150 8.71 -2.82 -11.65
N VAL A 151 7.60 -2.16 -11.29
CA VAL A 151 6.25 -2.74 -11.34
C VAL A 151 5.82 -3.02 -12.78
N LEU A 152 6.04 -2.08 -13.70
CA LEU A 152 5.69 -2.26 -15.11
C LEU A 152 6.50 -3.40 -15.75
N ALA A 153 7.80 -3.49 -15.45
CA ALA A 153 8.62 -4.60 -15.88
C ALA A 153 8.14 -5.96 -15.32
N GLU A 154 7.56 -5.97 -14.12
CA GLU A 154 6.92 -7.18 -13.57
C GLU A 154 5.61 -7.51 -14.30
N PHE A 155 4.83 -6.52 -14.71
CA PHE A 155 3.63 -6.73 -15.52
C PHE A 155 3.95 -7.37 -16.88
N ASP A 156 5.03 -6.94 -17.53
CA ASP A 156 5.49 -7.54 -18.79
C ASP A 156 5.86 -9.02 -18.59
N ARG A 157 6.63 -9.33 -17.56
CA ARG A 157 7.00 -10.72 -17.19
C ARG A 157 5.79 -11.61 -16.90
N ILE A 158 4.74 -11.06 -16.30
CA ILE A 158 3.47 -11.79 -16.05
C ILE A 158 2.71 -11.96 -17.36
N THR A 159 2.71 -10.95 -18.23
CA THR A 159 2.02 -10.97 -19.53
C THR A 159 2.62 -12.03 -20.46
N GLU A 160 3.95 -12.15 -20.52
CA GLU A 160 4.68 -13.19 -21.27
C GLU A 160 4.31 -14.62 -20.84
N ARG A 161 3.83 -14.80 -19.60
CA ARG A 161 3.39 -16.08 -19.03
C ARG A 161 1.89 -16.33 -19.16
N GLY A 162 1.19 -15.60 -20.03
CA GLY A 162 -0.26 -15.75 -20.23
C GLY A 162 -1.10 -14.96 -19.23
N GLY A 163 -0.54 -13.86 -18.70
CA GLY A 163 -1.19 -13.03 -17.69
C GLY A 163 -1.23 -13.69 -16.31
N VAL A 164 -2.01 -13.10 -15.39
CA VAL A 164 -2.04 -13.55 -13.99
C VAL A 164 -2.43 -15.03 -13.85
N LEU A 165 -3.42 -15.49 -14.61
CA LEU A 165 -3.89 -16.88 -14.55
C LEU A 165 -2.83 -17.86 -15.07
N GLY A 166 -2.18 -17.55 -16.19
CA GLY A 166 -1.11 -18.40 -16.73
C GLY A 166 0.12 -18.43 -15.81
N ALA A 167 0.51 -17.29 -15.24
CA ALA A 167 1.58 -17.23 -14.26
C ALA A 167 1.25 -18.05 -12.98
N MET A 168 -0.02 -18.06 -12.55
CA MET A 168 -0.46 -18.87 -11.40
C MET A 168 -0.40 -20.38 -11.68
N GLU A 169 -0.76 -20.82 -12.89
CA GLU A 169 -0.65 -22.23 -13.31
C GLU A 169 0.81 -22.71 -13.26
N LEU A 170 1.76 -21.82 -13.57
CA LEU A 170 3.19 -22.07 -13.48
C LEU A 170 3.78 -21.88 -12.07
N MET A 171 2.95 -21.52 -11.08
CA MET A 171 3.37 -21.17 -9.72
C MET A 171 4.45 -20.07 -9.66
N ASP A 172 4.49 -19.16 -10.64
CA ASP A 172 5.53 -18.12 -10.76
C ASP A 172 5.50 -17.19 -9.54
N GLN A 173 4.32 -16.65 -9.20
CA GLN A 173 4.19 -15.75 -8.05
C GLN A 173 4.52 -16.45 -6.74
N ARG A 174 4.09 -17.72 -6.57
CA ARG A 174 4.36 -18.49 -5.35
C ARG A 174 5.86 -18.71 -5.15
N SER A 175 6.55 -19.13 -6.21
CA SER A 175 7.98 -19.45 -6.16
C SER A 175 8.83 -18.22 -5.93
N LYS A 176 8.38 -17.04 -6.40
CA LYS A 176 9.11 -15.77 -6.23
C LYS A 176 8.92 -15.12 -4.85
N ILE A 177 7.83 -15.46 -4.15
CA ILE A 177 7.55 -15.01 -2.78
C ILE A 177 8.26 -15.90 -1.74
N GLN A 178 8.44 -17.19 -2.05
CA GLN A 178 9.11 -18.18 -1.19
C GLN A 178 10.63 -18.00 -1.19
#